data_AF-A0A8D5UER5-F1
#
_entry.id   AF-A0A8D5UER5-F1
#
_cell.length_a   1.000
_cell.length_b   1.000
_cell.length_c   1.000
_cell.angle_alpha   90.00
_cell.angle_beta   90.00
_cell.angle_gamma   90.00
#
_symmetry.space_group_name_H-M   'P 1'
#
loop_
_entity.id
_entity.type
_entity.pdbx_description
1 polymer ?
#
loop_
_entity_poly.entity_id
_entity_poly.type
_entity_poly.pdbx_seq_one_letter_code
_entity_poly.pdbx_strand_id
1 'polypeptide(L)'
;MKHFRWWVGLVVLAIGLVVAVPQGDAAGLAGLSAEQWKDVEQAKAKTERELSQPSKVFDVQKVREEAPNRGLDSNKVLQRQQMGVMSGAVGTYGDILVTLDGTSSGSSAWAGGHAGVVSDVPGYVVESFGNKGDLNGVRHWPNDWATRYNHVRGLWVSGAYDSNYAYSASYSRNQIGLPYNYNFFNITTTSSFYCSQLVWRSWYNQGWDLNDGGAVWPVDLIESPYTIVFYSQG
;
A
#
# COMPACT_ATOMS: atom_id res chain seq x y z
N MET A 1 80.22 -19.22 4.26
CA MET A 1 79.54 -18.45 3.18
C MET A 1 78.85 -19.42 2.23
N LYS A 2 77.52 -19.50 2.27
CA LYS A 2 76.59 -19.65 1.13
C LYS A 2 75.22 -20.03 1.72
N HIS A 3 74.23 -19.25 1.29
CA HIS A 3 72.94 -19.05 1.93
C HIS A 3 71.97 -20.19 1.62
N PHE A 4 71.26 -20.70 2.63
CA PHE A 4 70.12 -21.58 2.43
C PHE A 4 68.84 -20.73 2.59
N ARG A 5 68.19 -20.43 1.46
CA ARG A 5 66.94 -19.64 1.40
C ARG A 5 65.76 -20.58 1.69
N TRP A 6 65.07 -20.35 2.79
CA TRP A 6 63.77 -20.96 3.07
C TRP A 6 62.70 -20.23 2.24
N TRP A 7 61.96 -20.97 1.42
CA TRP A 7 60.70 -20.51 0.81
C TRP A 7 59.56 -20.83 1.78
N VAL A 8 58.98 -19.81 2.41
CA VAL A 8 57.70 -19.95 3.11
C VAL A 8 56.61 -19.71 2.08
N GLY A 9 55.97 -20.77 1.62
CA GLY A 9 54.75 -20.69 0.82
C GLY A 9 53.60 -20.17 1.68
N LEU A 10 53.13 -18.98 1.36
CA LEU A 10 51.98 -18.34 2.00
C LEU A 10 50.70 -18.97 1.44
N VAL A 11 50.17 -19.99 2.12
CA VAL A 11 48.83 -20.53 1.81
C VAL A 11 47.82 -19.54 2.36
N VAL A 12 47.27 -18.69 1.48
CA VAL A 12 46.10 -17.88 1.79
C VAL A 12 44.90 -18.82 1.82
N LEU A 13 44.52 -19.24 3.03
CA LEU A 13 43.27 -19.93 3.27
C LEU A 13 42.16 -18.87 3.20
N ALA A 14 41.57 -18.71 2.02
CA ALA A 14 40.35 -17.93 1.85
C ALA A 14 39.22 -18.67 2.59
N ILE A 15 39.02 -18.32 3.85
CA ILE A 15 37.82 -18.69 4.59
C ILE A 15 36.69 -17.87 3.96
N GLY A 16 36.03 -18.47 2.98
CA GLY A 16 34.76 -17.97 2.48
C GLY A 16 33.79 -17.94 3.64
N LEU A 17 33.54 -16.73 4.16
CA LEU A 17 32.45 -16.50 5.09
C LEU A 17 31.16 -16.76 4.31
N VAL A 18 30.65 -17.99 4.37
CA VAL A 18 29.29 -18.28 3.96
C VAL A 18 28.41 -17.62 5.01
N VAL A 19 28.03 -16.37 4.74
CA VAL A 19 26.92 -15.75 5.45
C VAL A 19 25.72 -16.63 5.14
N ALA A 20 25.30 -17.42 6.11
CA ALA A 20 24.04 -18.13 6.06
C ALA A 20 22.94 -17.06 5.97
N VAL A 21 22.50 -16.78 4.75
CA VAL A 21 21.29 -16.01 4.51
C VAL A 21 20.17 -16.80 5.20
N PRO A 22 19.43 -16.19 6.14
CA PRO A 22 18.30 -16.88 6.75
C PRO A 22 17.37 -17.29 5.62
N GLN A 23 17.06 -18.60 5.53
CA GLN A 23 16.08 -19.14 4.61
C GLN A 23 14.69 -18.62 5.02
N GLY A 24 14.38 -17.41 4.58
CA GLY A 24 13.06 -16.82 4.55
C GLY A 24 12.73 -16.48 3.11
N ASP A 25 11.85 -17.29 2.51
CA ASP A 25 11.04 -16.97 1.32
C ASP A 25 11.77 -16.48 0.06
N ALA A 26 12.73 -17.28 -0.43
CA ALA A 26 13.15 -17.21 -1.85
C ALA A 26 12.07 -17.73 -2.82
N ALA A 27 10.94 -18.25 -2.31
CA ALA A 27 9.89 -18.88 -3.10
C ALA A 27 8.98 -17.89 -3.88
N GLY A 28 9.06 -16.57 -3.60
CA GLY A 28 8.21 -15.57 -4.26
C GLY A 28 8.85 -14.85 -5.46
N LEU A 29 10.16 -14.96 -5.66
CA LEU A 29 10.90 -14.16 -6.66
C LEU A 29 11.36 -14.97 -7.88
N ALA A 30 11.51 -16.29 -7.75
CA ALA A 30 12.01 -17.17 -8.81
C ALA A 30 10.93 -17.64 -9.82
N GLY A 31 9.74 -17.01 -9.82
CA GLY A 31 8.57 -17.49 -10.58
C GLY A 31 7.79 -16.45 -11.38
N LEU A 32 8.25 -15.19 -11.44
CA LEU A 32 7.59 -14.16 -12.24
C LEU A 32 8.02 -14.25 -13.71
N SER A 33 7.05 -14.07 -14.61
CA SER A 33 7.28 -13.87 -16.05
C SER A 33 7.98 -12.52 -16.32
N ALA A 34 8.51 -12.36 -17.54
CA ALA A 34 9.15 -11.12 -17.96
C ALA A 34 8.17 -9.93 -17.92
N GLU A 35 6.91 -10.16 -18.29
CA GLU A 35 5.84 -9.17 -18.24
C GLU A 35 5.53 -8.74 -16.80
N GLN A 36 5.49 -9.70 -15.87
CA GLN A 36 5.29 -9.42 -14.45
C GLN A 36 6.47 -8.66 -13.84
N TRP A 37 7.70 -8.97 -14.25
CA TRP A 37 8.87 -8.18 -13.83
C TRP A 37 8.82 -6.75 -14.34
N LYS A 38 8.40 -6.57 -15.59
CA LYS A 38 8.20 -5.23 -16.16
C LYS A 38 7.13 -4.44 -15.40
N ASP A 39 6.03 -5.07 -15.03
CA ASP A 39 4.97 -4.47 -14.20
C ASP A 39 5.51 -3.99 -12.85
N VAL A 40 6.28 -4.83 -12.15
CA VAL A 40 6.94 -4.47 -10.88
C VAL A 40 7.90 -3.29 -11.04
N GLU A 41 8.74 -3.29 -12.07
CA GLU A 41 9.69 -2.20 -12.33
C GLU A 41 8.99 -0.88 -12.65
N GLN A 42 7.94 -0.94 -13.46
CA GLN A 42 7.11 0.22 -13.79
C GLN A 42 6.42 0.79 -12.55
N ALA A 43 5.85 -0.08 -11.71
CA ALA A 43 5.20 0.31 -10.48
C ALA A 43 6.18 0.98 -9.49
N LYS A 44 7.41 0.46 -9.36
CA LYS A 44 8.46 1.12 -8.55
C LYS A 44 8.79 2.52 -9.08
N ALA A 45 9.00 2.65 -10.39
CA ALA A 45 9.30 3.94 -11.00
C ALA A 45 8.13 4.94 -10.88
N LYS A 46 6.89 4.46 -10.95
CA LYS A 46 5.70 5.26 -10.67
C LYS A 46 5.64 5.71 -9.21
N THR A 47 5.86 4.80 -8.26
CA THR A 47 5.91 5.13 -6.82
C THR A 47 6.92 6.25 -6.53
N GLU A 48 8.14 6.13 -7.06
CA GLU A 48 9.19 7.16 -6.90
C GLU A 48 8.80 8.49 -7.56
N ARG A 49 8.18 8.44 -8.74
CA ARG A 49 7.68 9.63 -9.44
C ARG A 49 6.56 10.29 -8.65
N GLU A 50 5.57 9.54 -8.19
CA GLU A 50 4.41 10.07 -7.45
C GLU A 50 4.84 10.72 -6.12
N LEU A 51 5.88 10.18 -5.46
CA LEU A 51 6.49 10.79 -4.27
C LEU A 51 7.14 12.15 -4.57
N SER A 52 7.79 12.30 -5.73
CA SER A 52 8.52 13.53 -6.09
C SER A 52 7.67 14.55 -6.87
N GLN A 53 6.67 14.07 -7.61
CA GLN A 53 5.81 14.82 -8.51
C GLN A 53 4.40 14.21 -8.46
N PRO A 54 3.58 14.55 -7.44
CA PRO A 54 2.25 13.98 -7.29
C PRO A 54 1.39 14.22 -8.53
N SER A 55 0.85 13.15 -9.12
CA SER A 55 -0.05 13.20 -10.28
C SER A 55 -1.39 13.85 -9.92
N LYS A 56 -1.78 13.77 -8.64
CA LYS A 56 -2.96 14.41 -8.10
C LYS A 56 -2.63 15.16 -6.82
N VAL A 57 -3.27 16.31 -6.70
CA VAL A 57 -3.21 17.16 -5.51
C VAL A 57 -4.60 17.32 -4.93
N PHE A 58 -4.65 17.75 -3.67
CA PHE A 58 -5.90 18.14 -3.03
C PHE A 58 -6.60 19.22 -3.84
N ASP A 59 -7.84 18.96 -4.24
CA ASP A 59 -8.63 19.83 -5.11
C ASP A 59 -9.90 20.28 -4.40
N VAL A 60 -9.94 21.55 -4.00
CA VAL A 60 -11.06 22.17 -3.28
C VAL A 60 -12.36 22.06 -4.06
N GLN A 61 -12.31 22.20 -5.38
CA GLN A 61 -13.50 22.17 -6.22
C GLN A 61 -14.06 20.75 -6.25
N LYS A 62 -13.22 19.75 -6.54
CA LYS A 62 -13.66 18.34 -6.55
C LYS A 62 -14.18 17.88 -5.19
N VAL A 63 -13.55 18.31 -4.08
CA VAL A 63 -14.05 18.01 -2.73
C VAL A 63 -15.44 18.60 -2.51
N ARG A 64 -15.70 19.83 -2.96
CA ARG A 64 -17.04 20.45 -2.86
C ARG A 64 -18.09 19.73 -3.72
N GLU A 65 -17.69 19.25 -4.90
CA GLU A 65 -18.56 18.52 -5.83
C GLU A 65 -18.92 17.13 -5.30
N GLU A 66 -17.96 16.40 -4.71
CA GLU A 66 -18.15 15.01 -4.30
C GLU A 66 -18.65 14.83 -2.86
N ALA A 67 -18.40 15.79 -1.96
CA ALA A 67 -18.81 15.67 -0.55
C ALA A 67 -20.31 15.40 -0.35
N PRO A 68 -21.24 16.02 -1.12
CA PRO A 68 -22.67 15.72 -1.03
C PRO A 68 -23.02 14.26 -1.33
N ASN A 69 -22.33 13.61 -2.28
CA ASN A 69 -22.56 12.19 -2.60
C ASN A 69 -22.24 11.28 -1.41
N ARG A 70 -21.33 11.74 -0.53
CA ARG A 70 -20.95 11.08 0.73
C ARG A 70 -21.77 11.54 1.94
N GLY A 71 -22.74 12.44 1.76
CA GLY A 71 -23.48 13.04 2.87
C GLY A 71 -22.60 13.87 3.82
N LEU A 72 -21.45 14.38 3.33
CA LEU A 72 -20.49 15.14 4.12
C LEU A 72 -20.63 16.65 3.90
N ASP A 73 -20.31 17.41 4.94
CA ASP A 73 -20.14 18.86 4.84
C ASP A 73 -18.73 19.17 4.30
N SER A 74 -18.66 19.66 3.06
CA SER A 74 -17.39 20.01 2.42
C SER A 74 -16.58 21.00 3.25
N ASN A 75 -17.21 21.95 3.95
CA ASN A 75 -16.47 22.95 4.73
C ASN A 75 -15.71 22.31 5.90
N LYS A 76 -16.27 21.26 6.51
CA LYS A 76 -15.57 20.49 7.55
C LYS A 76 -14.37 19.72 6.99
N VAL A 77 -14.50 19.17 5.78
CA VAL A 77 -13.38 18.47 5.11
C VAL A 77 -12.26 19.47 4.77
N LEU A 78 -12.60 20.62 4.19
CA LEU A 78 -11.65 21.69 3.90
C LEU A 78 -10.96 22.22 5.17
N GLN A 79 -11.73 22.42 6.24
CA GLN A 79 -11.19 22.87 7.53
C GLN A 79 -10.20 21.85 8.10
N ARG A 80 -10.51 20.54 8.03
CA ARG A 80 -9.59 19.48 8.48
C ARG A 80 -8.30 19.45 7.67
N GLN A 81 -8.37 19.62 6.34
CA GLN A 81 -7.17 19.73 5.51
C GLN A 81 -6.32 20.95 5.91
N GLN A 82 -6.93 22.10 6.18
CA GLN A 82 -6.22 23.35 6.48
C GLN A 82 -5.61 23.38 7.89
N MET A 83 -6.31 22.86 8.90
CA MET A 83 -5.80 22.82 10.27
C MET A 83 -4.62 21.85 10.43
N GLY A 84 -4.43 20.94 9.48
CA GLY A 84 -3.58 19.78 9.70
C GLY A 84 -4.11 18.89 10.82
N VAL A 85 -3.30 17.93 11.23
CA VAL A 85 -3.69 16.83 12.10
C VAL A 85 -3.84 17.30 13.56
N MET A 86 -5.06 17.59 14.00
CA MET A 86 -5.38 17.74 15.44
C MET A 86 -5.66 16.38 16.12
N SER A 87 -5.95 15.36 15.32
CA SER A 87 -6.20 13.95 15.67
C SER A 87 -5.54 13.10 14.60
N GLY A 88 -4.77 12.07 14.97
CA GLY A 88 -4.03 11.21 14.01
C GLY A 88 -4.90 10.45 12.99
N ALA A 89 -6.22 10.48 13.15
CA ALA A 89 -7.17 9.78 12.29
C ALA A 89 -7.49 10.53 11.00
N VAL A 90 -7.50 9.81 9.88
CA VAL A 90 -7.81 10.32 8.54
C VAL A 90 -9.11 9.71 8.01
N GLY A 91 -9.94 10.54 7.38
CA GLY A 91 -11.13 10.09 6.66
C GLY A 91 -12.29 9.61 7.52
N THR A 92 -13.31 9.08 6.84
CA THR A 92 -14.48 8.39 7.39
C THR A 92 -14.65 7.06 6.66
N TYR A 93 -15.58 6.21 7.11
CA TYR A 93 -15.71 4.84 6.58
C TYR A 93 -15.68 4.76 5.05
N GLY A 94 -15.03 3.71 4.55
CA GLY A 94 -14.90 3.43 3.12
C GLY A 94 -13.85 4.27 2.42
N ASP A 95 -13.37 5.36 3.02
CA ASP A 95 -12.28 6.17 2.45
C ASP A 95 -11.03 5.30 2.26
N ILE A 96 -10.35 5.54 1.15
CA ILE A 96 -9.10 4.88 0.84
C ILE A 96 -7.97 5.71 1.45
N LEU A 97 -7.11 5.08 2.23
CA LEU A 97 -5.87 5.69 2.70
C LEU A 97 -4.69 5.04 1.99
N VAL A 98 -3.78 5.86 1.47
CA VAL A 98 -2.55 5.41 0.79
C VAL A 98 -1.35 6.16 1.32
N THR A 99 -0.24 5.45 1.52
CA THR A 99 1.09 6.02 1.74
C THR A 99 2.06 5.34 0.80
N LEU A 100 3.05 6.09 0.31
CA LEU A 100 4.12 5.56 -0.55
C LEU A 100 5.45 5.39 0.19
N ASP A 101 5.55 5.85 1.44
CA ASP A 101 6.77 5.76 2.27
C ASP A 101 6.97 4.41 2.95
N GLY A 102 5.90 3.62 3.06
CA GLY A 102 5.87 2.38 3.80
C GLY A 102 6.21 1.16 2.94
N THR A 103 6.30 0.00 3.58
CA THR A 103 6.21 -1.28 2.89
C THR A 103 5.29 -2.25 3.63
N SER A 104 4.36 -2.84 2.90
CA SER A 104 3.44 -3.87 3.40
C SER A 104 4.01 -5.29 3.24
N SER A 105 5.12 -5.45 2.53
CA SER A 105 5.75 -6.73 2.25
C SER A 105 7.27 -6.64 2.33
N GLY A 106 7.91 -7.72 2.80
CA GLY A 106 9.37 -7.87 2.72
C GLY A 106 9.87 -8.34 1.34
N SER A 107 8.96 -8.63 0.40
CA SER A 107 9.32 -9.14 -0.92
C SER A 107 9.99 -8.09 -1.79
N SER A 108 11.07 -8.44 -2.49
CA SER A 108 11.72 -7.54 -3.45
C SER A 108 10.85 -7.24 -4.68
N ALA A 109 9.79 -8.02 -4.92
CA ALA A 109 8.79 -7.76 -5.95
C ALA A 109 7.69 -6.78 -5.49
N TRP A 110 7.79 -6.22 -4.28
CA TRP A 110 6.86 -5.18 -3.83
C TRP A 110 7.25 -3.81 -4.41
N ALA A 111 6.27 -3.11 -4.98
CA ALA A 111 6.48 -1.80 -5.61
C ALA A 111 6.57 -0.62 -4.61
N GLY A 112 6.41 -0.89 -3.32
CA GLY A 112 6.43 0.13 -2.26
C GLY A 112 5.03 0.58 -1.87
N GLY A 113 4.98 1.34 -0.78
CA GLY A 113 3.75 1.88 -0.21
C GLY A 113 2.91 0.88 0.58
N HIS A 114 1.76 1.39 1.03
CA HIS A 114 0.73 0.68 1.77
C HIS A 114 -0.64 1.34 1.56
N ALA A 115 -1.71 0.56 1.71
CA ALA A 115 -3.07 1.03 1.54
C ALA A 115 -4.03 0.40 2.55
N GLY A 116 -5.13 1.09 2.85
CA GLY A 116 -6.18 0.59 3.73
C GLY A 116 -7.53 1.24 3.45
N VAL A 117 -8.59 0.65 4.01
CA VAL A 117 -9.95 1.20 3.96
C VAL A 117 -10.34 1.63 5.36
N VAL A 118 -10.75 2.89 5.54
CA VAL A 118 -11.25 3.37 6.84
C VAL A 118 -12.46 2.53 7.25
N SER A 119 -12.43 1.99 8.47
CA SER A 119 -13.43 1.05 8.96
C SER A 119 -14.75 1.75 9.30
N ASP A 120 -15.84 0.99 9.30
CA ASP A 120 -17.12 1.35 9.91
C ASP A 120 -17.06 1.30 11.46
N VAL A 121 -15.99 0.73 12.03
CA VAL A 121 -15.68 0.80 13.46
C VAL A 121 -14.87 2.06 13.77
N PRO A 122 -15.35 2.96 14.65
CA PRO A 122 -14.68 4.23 14.95
C PRO A 122 -13.23 4.05 15.38
N GLY A 123 -12.33 4.82 14.77
CA GLY A 123 -10.91 4.85 15.13
C GLY A 123 -10.07 3.73 14.51
N TYR A 124 -10.60 2.95 13.56
CA TYR A 124 -9.88 1.88 12.89
C TYR A 124 -9.80 2.04 11.37
N VAL A 125 -8.79 1.40 10.79
CA VAL A 125 -8.61 1.16 9.35
C VAL A 125 -8.46 -0.35 9.18
N VAL A 126 -9.07 -0.91 8.13
CA VAL A 126 -8.83 -2.29 7.72
C VAL A 126 -7.63 -2.32 6.79
N GLU A 127 -6.59 -3.03 7.18
CA GLU A 127 -5.32 -3.10 6.45
C GLU A 127 -4.84 -4.55 6.37
N SER A 128 -4.07 -4.88 5.33
CA SER A 128 -3.43 -6.20 5.19
C SER A 128 -1.91 -6.08 5.12
N PHE A 129 -1.19 -6.80 5.98
CA PHE A 129 0.28 -6.79 6.04
C PHE A 129 0.89 -8.18 5.87
N GLY A 130 2.02 -8.26 5.18
CA GLY A 130 2.78 -9.50 4.96
C GLY A 130 4.03 -9.64 5.84
N ASN A 131 4.33 -8.66 6.70
CA ASN A 131 5.58 -8.55 7.47
C ASN A 131 5.34 -8.24 8.96
N LYS A 132 4.26 -8.79 9.54
CA LYS A 132 3.80 -8.56 10.91
C LYS A 132 3.67 -9.85 11.75
N GLY A 133 4.29 -10.96 11.32
CA GLY A 133 4.25 -12.23 12.07
C GLY A 133 2.83 -12.74 12.24
N ASP A 134 2.40 -13.00 13.48
CA ASP A 134 1.05 -13.49 13.82
C ASP A 134 -0.06 -12.50 13.45
N LEU A 135 0.30 -11.23 13.21
CA LEU A 135 -0.60 -10.19 12.75
C LEU A 135 -0.62 -10.05 11.21
N ASN A 136 -0.03 -11.00 10.48
CA ASN A 136 -0.12 -11.06 9.01
C ASN A 136 -1.57 -11.21 8.52
N GLY A 137 -1.80 -10.68 7.33
CA GLY A 137 -3.10 -10.67 6.67
C GLY A 137 -3.99 -9.52 7.11
N VAL A 138 -5.28 -9.67 6.87
CA VAL A 138 -6.28 -8.62 7.06
C VAL A 138 -6.62 -8.47 8.54
N ARG A 139 -6.50 -7.24 9.05
CA ARG A 139 -6.72 -6.88 10.45
C ARG A 139 -7.30 -5.47 10.56
N HIS A 140 -7.86 -5.19 11.73
CA HIS A 140 -8.05 -3.83 12.19
C HIS A 140 -6.75 -3.26 12.75
N TRP A 141 -6.43 -2.04 12.35
CA TRP A 141 -5.35 -1.22 12.89
C TRP A 141 -5.90 0.13 13.32
N PRO A 142 -5.30 0.77 14.34
CA PRO A 142 -5.69 2.12 14.72
C PRO A 142 -5.65 3.07 13.52
N ASN A 143 -6.61 3.98 13.41
CA ASN A 143 -6.55 5.09 12.47
C ASN A 143 -5.68 6.19 13.07
N ASP A 144 -4.37 5.98 13.05
CA ASP A 144 -3.35 6.97 13.45
C ASP A 144 -2.46 7.35 12.24
N TRP A 145 -2.97 7.12 11.02
CA TRP A 145 -2.25 7.23 9.75
C TRP A 145 -1.50 8.55 9.59
N ALA A 146 -2.12 9.65 10.00
CA ALA A 146 -1.52 10.98 9.86
C ALA A 146 -0.30 11.19 10.78
N THR A 147 -0.19 10.42 11.85
CA THR A 147 0.98 10.38 12.75
C THR A 147 1.91 9.20 12.47
N ARG A 148 1.40 8.12 11.86
CA ARG A 148 2.16 6.90 11.55
C ARG A 148 3.04 7.06 10.31
N TYR A 149 2.61 7.88 9.34
CA TYR A 149 3.28 8.05 8.06
C TYR A 149 3.56 9.53 7.76
N ASN A 150 4.63 9.80 7.00
CA ASN A 150 4.99 11.17 6.62
C ASN A 150 4.16 11.63 5.42
N HIS A 151 4.07 10.81 4.37
CA HIS A 151 3.26 11.06 3.18
C HIS A 151 1.99 10.22 3.22
N VAL A 152 0.83 10.89 3.27
CA VAL A 152 -0.50 10.27 3.26
C VAL A 152 -1.36 10.92 2.19
N ARG A 153 -2.11 10.09 1.47
CA ARG A 153 -3.20 10.51 0.59
C ARG A 153 -4.49 9.83 1.08
N GLY A 154 -5.51 10.64 1.37
CA GLY A 154 -6.87 10.17 1.51
C GLY A 154 -7.60 10.36 0.19
N LEU A 155 -8.20 9.27 -0.32
CA LEU A 155 -8.86 9.26 -1.61
C LEU A 155 -10.37 9.00 -1.48
N TRP A 156 -11.13 9.75 -2.28
CA TRP A 156 -12.52 9.46 -2.59
C TRP A 156 -12.60 8.86 -3.99
N VAL A 157 -13.57 7.97 -4.19
CA VAL A 157 -13.96 7.48 -5.51
C VAL A 157 -15.01 8.42 -6.08
N SER A 158 -14.69 9.05 -7.21
CA SER A 158 -15.52 10.02 -7.91
C SER A 158 -16.80 9.39 -8.46
N GLY A 159 -17.92 10.07 -8.26
CA GLY A 159 -19.25 9.58 -8.62
C GLY A 159 -19.79 8.45 -7.75
N ALA A 160 -19.07 8.02 -6.70
CA ALA A 160 -19.58 7.05 -5.74
C ALA A 160 -20.43 7.73 -4.66
N TYR A 161 -21.46 7.02 -4.21
CA TYR A 161 -22.35 7.49 -3.14
C TYR A 161 -22.01 6.84 -1.81
N ASP A 162 -22.53 7.41 -0.73
CA ASP A 162 -22.35 6.94 0.64
C ASP A 162 -22.54 5.41 0.82
N SER A 163 -23.52 4.83 0.13
CA SER A 163 -23.77 3.38 0.14
C SER A 163 -22.59 2.55 -0.39
N ASN A 164 -21.84 3.07 -1.37
CA ASN A 164 -20.64 2.40 -1.89
C ASN A 164 -19.49 2.46 -0.88
N TYR A 165 -19.33 3.57 -0.16
CA TYR A 165 -18.36 3.69 0.93
C TYR A 165 -18.71 2.76 2.09
N ALA A 166 -19.99 2.68 2.46
CA ALA A 166 -20.47 1.75 3.48
C ALA A 166 -20.22 0.28 3.07
N TYR A 167 -20.47 -0.06 1.80
CA TYR A 167 -20.10 -1.37 1.26
C TYR A 167 -18.59 -1.62 1.35
N SER A 168 -17.77 -0.67 0.92
CA SER A 168 -16.31 -0.81 0.91
C SER A 168 -15.75 -1.09 2.31
N ALA A 169 -16.23 -0.34 3.31
CA ALA A 169 -15.88 -0.55 4.71
C ALA A 169 -16.33 -1.92 5.22
N SER A 170 -17.60 -2.27 5.01
CA SER A 170 -18.18 -3.53 5.46
C SER A 170 -17.52 -4.76 4.82
N TYR A 171 -17.31 -4.71 3.49
CA TYR A 171 -16.63 -5.76 2.74
C TYR A 171 -15.23 -6.00 3.31
N SER A 172 -14.46 -4.92 3.47
CA SER A 172 -13.09 -4.98 3.98
C SER A 172 -13.06 -5.57 5.40
N ARG A 173 -13.94 -5.10 6.29
CA ARG A 173 -14.06 -5.64 7.66
C ARG A 173 -14.41 -7.13 7.67
N ASN A 174 -15.27 -7.58 6.77
CA ASN A 174 -15.63 -9.00 6.65
C ASN A 174 -14.47 -9.89 6.16
N GLN A 175 -13.37 -9.31 5.67
CA GLN A 175 -12.16 -10.06 5.31
C GLN A 175 -11.18 -10.23 6.48
N ILE A 176 -11.43 -9.61 7.64
CA ILE A 176 -10.55 -9.73 8.80
C ILE A 176 -10.36 -11.20 9.17
N GLY A 177 -9.11 -11.59 9.40
CA GLY A 177 -8.71 -12.98 9.66
C GLY A 177 -8.08 -13.65 8.45
N LEU A 178 -8.37 -13.18 7.23
CA LEU A 178 -7.78 -13.77 6.02
C LEU A 178 -6.27 -13.50 5.93
N PRO A 179 -5.48 -14.47 5.43
CA PRO A 179 -4.03 -14.34 5.34
C PRO A 179 -3.59 -13.33 4.28
N TYR A 180 -2.31 -12.94 4.34
CA TYR A 180 -1.70 -12.07 3.34
C TYR A 180 -1.51 -12.81 2.01
N ASN A 181 -1.78 -12.14 0.89
CA ASN A 181 -1.53 -12.69 -0.44
C ASN A 181 -0.12 -12.30 -0.92
N TYR A 182 0.79 -13.28 -0.99
CA TYR A 182 2.14 -13.08 -1.52
C TYR A 182 2.24 -13.28 -3.04
N ASN A 183 1.19 -13.79 -3.69
CA ASN A 183 1.12 -13.84 -5.15
C ASN A 183 0.42 -12.59 -5.66
N PHE A 184 1.19 -11.51 -5.84
CA PHE A 184 0.67 -10.18 -6.20
C PHE A 184 -0.10 -10.16 -7.52
N PHE A 185 0.18 -11.09 -8.44
CA PHE A 185 -0.52 -11.16 -9.72
C PHE A 185 -1.78 -12.03 -9.69
N ASN A 186 -2.02 -12.78 -8.61
CA ASN A 186 -3.31 -13.45 -8.39
C ASN A 186 -4.31 -12.49 -7.72
N ILE A 187 -4.62 -11.39 -8.41
CA ILE A 187 -5.52 -10.35 -7.86
C ILE A 187 -6.96 -10.85 -7.71
N THR A 188 -7.34 -11.91 -8.44
CA THR A 188 -8.68 -12.50 -8.44
C THR A 188 -9.01 -13.32 -7.21
N THR A 189 -8.01 -13.75 -6.43
CA THR A 189 -8.28 -14.50 -5.21
C THR A 189 -9.05 -13.67 -4.19
N THR A 190 -9.91 -14.34 -3.43
CA THR A 190 -10.64 -13.79 -2.28
C THR A 190 -10.33 -14.54 -0.99
N SER A 191 -9.43 -15.53 -1.02
CA SER A 191 -9.02 -16.31 0.17
C SER A 191 -7.85 -15.68 0.93
N SER A 192 -7.21 -14.67 0.34
CA SER A 192 -6.08 -13.92 0.88
C SER A 192 -6.01 -12.56 0.22
N PHE A 193 -5.46 -11.56 0.91
CA PHE A 193 -5.35 -10.20 0.35
C PHE A 193 -4.01 -9.57 0.70
N TYR A 194 -3.39 -8.87 -0.24
CA TYR A 194 -2.43 -7.81 0.09
C TYR A 194 -3.15 -6.45 0.21
N CYS A 195 -2.48 -5.43 0.74
CA CYS A 195 -3.08 -4.16 1.15
C CYS A 195 -3.92 -3.48 0.05
N SER A 196 -3.30 -3.15 -1.09
CA SER A 196 -3.97 -2.52 -2.23
C SER A 196 -4.97 -3.43 -2.92
N GLN A 197 -4.76 -4.76 -2.93
CA GLN A 197 -5.75 -5.71 -3.45
C GLN A 197 -7.07 -5.65 -2.68
N LEU A 198 -7.00 -5.58 -1.35
CA LEU A 198 -8.17 -5.51 -0.48
C LEU A 198 -9.00 -4.26 -0.82
N VAL A 199 -8.33 -3.12 -0.92
CA VAL A 199 -8.93 -1.83 -1.28
C VAL A 199 -9.53 -1.89 -2.68
N TRP A 200 -8.76 -2.32 -3.68
CA TRP A 200 -9.27 -2.40 -5.05
C TRP A 200 -10.46 -3.34 -5.15
N ARG A 201 -10.41 -4.52 -4.52
CA ARG A 201 -11.50 -5.51 -4.58
C ARG A 201 -12.80 -4.94 -4.01
N SER A 202 -12.75 -4.19 -2.90
CA SER A 202 -13.96 -3.63 -2.28
C SER A 202 -14.67 -2.64 -3.22
N TRP A 203 -13.92 -1.86 -4.00
CA TRP A 203 -14.45 -0.91 -4.98
C TRP A 203 -14.77 -1.54 -6.35
N TYR A 204 -13.98 -2.52 -6.79
CA TYR A 204 -14.23 -3.29 -8.00
C TYR A 204 -15.59 -3.99 -7.94
N ASN A 205 -15.94 -4.57 -6.78
CA ASN A 205 -17.25 -5.19 -6.54
C ASN A 205 -18.42 -4.19 -6.64
N GLN A 206 -18.15 -2.89 -6.65
CA GLN A 206 -19.13 -1.82 -6.78
C GLN A 206 -19.12 -1.18 -8.17
N GLY A 207 -18.26 -1.64 -9.08
CA GLY A 207 -18.19 -1.16 -10.46
C GLY A 207 -17.05 -0.18 -10.75
N TRP A 208 -16.18 0.10 -9.78
CA TRP A 208 -15.00 0.95 -9.98
C TRP A 208 -13.73 0.12 -10.06
N ASP A 209 -13.19 -0.04 -11.27
CA ASP A 209 -11.89 -0.66 -11.47
C ASP A 209 -10.79 0.38 -11.26
N LEU A 210 -10.16 0.34 -10.09
CA LEU A 210 -9.08 1.26 -9.73
C LEU A 210 -7.69 0.78 -10.19
N ASN A 211 -7.61 -0.43 -10.75
CA ASN A 211 -6.36 -1.02 -11.22
C ASN A 211 -6.08 -0.61 -12.68
N ASP A 212 -4.82 -0.47 -13.07
CA ASP A 212 -4.44 -0.11 -14.43
C ASP A 212 -3.88 -1.29 -15.24
N GLY A 213 -3.71 -2.45 -14.59
CA GLY A 213 -3.20 -3.68 -15.19
C GLY A 213 -2.51 -4.55 -14.15
N GLY A 214 -2.06 -5.76 -14.52
CA GLY A 214 -1.12 -6.52 -13.68
C GLY A 214 -1.55 -6.72 -12.22
N ALA A 215 -0.61 -6.50 -11.31
CA ALA A 215 -0.89 -6.48 -9.87
C ALA A 215 -1.39 -5.10 -9.45
N VAL A 216 -2.26 -5.03 -8.44
CA VAL A 216 -2.74 -3.76 -7.88
C VAL A 216 -1.68 -3.14 -6.98
N TRP A 217 -1.06 -2.03 -7.35
CA TRP A 217 -0.09 -1.33 -6.53
C TRP A 217 -0.73 -0.15 -5.76
N PRO A 218 -0.18 0.27 -4.60
CA PRO A 218 -0.70 1.44 -3.89
C PRO A 218 -0.72 2.71 -4.74
N VAL A 219 0.26 2.88 -5.63
CA VAL A 219 0.32 4.03 -6.55
C VAL A 219 -0.84 4.04 -7.56
N ASP A 220 -1.31 2.88 -8.01
CA ASP A 220 -2.41 2.80 -9.00
C ASP A 220 -3.72 3.34 -8.41
N LEU A 221 -3.95 3.14 -7.10
CA LEU A 221 -5.10 3.71 -6.40
C LEU A 221 -5.08 5.25 -6.45
N ILE A 222 -3.90 5.86 -6.33
CA ILE A 222 -3.73 7.31 -6.43
C ILE A 222 -3.91 7.76 -7.87
N GLU A 223 -3.25 7.13 -8.83
CA GLU A 223 -3.26 7.52 -10.25
C GLU A 223 -4.62 7.28 -10.93
N SER A 224 -5.40 6.30 -10.47
CA SER A 224 -6.66 5.87 -11.09
C SER A 224 -7.59 7.04 -11.43
N PRO A 225 -8.09 7.20 -12.67
CA PRO A 225 -8.93 8.35 -13.03
C PRO A 225 -10.24 8.45 -12.21
N TYR A 226 -10.63 7.38 -11.53
CA TYR A 226 -11.79 7.33 -10.65
C TYR A 226 -11.55 7.87 -9.25
N THR A 227 -10.32 8.23 -8.86
CA THR A 227 -10.03 8.74 -7.51
C THR A 227 -9.74 10.24 -7.50
N ILE A 228 -10.12 10.91 -6.41
CA ILE A 228 -9.76 12.29 -6.09
C ILE A 228 -9.11 12.35 -4.71
N VAL A 229 -8.22 13.32 -4.50
CA VAL A 229 -7.55 13.52 -3.21
C VAL A 229 -8.38 14.46 -2.33
N PHE A 230 -8.93 13.95 -1.23
CA PHE A 230 -9.62 14.76 -0.21
C PHE A 230 -8.75 15.07 1.01
N TYR A 231 -7.61 14.39 1.14
CA TYR A 231 -6.66 14.64 2.21
C TYR A 231 -5.25 14.41 1.69
N SER A 232 -4.33 15.31 2.04
CA SER A 232 -2.93 15.21 1.64
C SER A 232 -2.04 15.71 2.77
N GLN A 233 -1.05 14.90 3.14
CA GLN A 233 0.05 15.25 4.03
C GLN A 233 1.35 14.76 3.41
N GLY A 234 2.44 15.53 3.57
CA GLY A 234 3.72 15.24 2.94
C GLY A 234 3.75 15.74 1.51
#